data_AF-A0A345HQ80-F1
#
_entry.id   AF-A0A345HQ80-F1
#
_cell.length_a   1.000
_cell.length_b   1.000
_cell.length_c   1.000
_cell.angle_alpha   90.00
_cell.angle_beta   90.00
_cell.angle_gamma   90.00
#
_symmetry.space_group_name_H-M   'P 1'
#
loop_
_entity.id
_entity.type
_entity.pdbx_description
1 polymer ?
#
loop_
_entity_poly.entity_id
_entity_poly.type
_entity_poly.pdbx_seq_one_letter_code
_entity_poly.pdbx_strand_id
1 'polypeptide(L)'
;MTAALFLFMTLAQGLLAGLFVTGDAGLLTVHSAVGGTLSVVAAVQVIAAVLDRRGRARAGQPAGRRLIVLSVLALVMTVGQIGLGMARVVAPHMFIGVTTAAVAMLALLLVLTENRWIPVQVSGLAQEVR
;
A
#
# COMPACT_ATOMS: atom_id res chain seq x y z
N MET A 1 7.09 -4.58 3.77
CA MET A 1 7.85 -4.24 2.53
C MET A 1 6.92 -3.87 1.38
N THR A 2 5.89 -4.68 1.07
CA THR A 2 4.93 -4.39 -0.03
C THR A 2 4.21 -3.06 0.10
N ALA A 3 3.70 -2.69 1.28
CA ALA A 3 3.02 -1.40 1.50
C ALA A 3 3.94 -0.18 1.24
N ALA A 4 5.22 -0.28 1.63
CA ALA A 4 6.20 0.78 1.37
C ALA A 4 6.52 0.89 -0.12
N LEU A 5 6.68 -0.25 -0.80
CA LEU A 5 6.90 -0.30 -2.25
C LEU A 5 5.70 0.29 -3.01
N PHE A 6 4.48 -0.10 -2.63
CA PHE A 6 3.25 0.42 -3.24
C PHE A 6 3.14 1.94 -3.08
N LEU A 7 3.41 2.46 -1.87
CA LEU A 7 3.45 3.90 -1.62
C LEU A 7 4.50 4.60 -2.49
N PHE A 8 5.73 4.09 -2.50
CA PHE A 8 6.82 4.68 -3.29
C PHE A 8 6.47 4.75 -4.77
N MET A 9 5.97 3.65 -5.35
CA MET A 9 5.58 3.59 -6.75
C MET A 9 4.37 4.49 -7.06
N THR A 10 3.42 4.64 -6.13
CA THR A 10 2.28 5.57 -6.29
C THR A 10 2.76 7.03 -6.29
N LEU A 11 3.71 7.40 -5.44
CA LEU A 11 4.31 8.73 -5.47
C LEU A 11 5.11 8.97 -6.76
N ALA A 12 5.84 7.95 -7.22
CA ALA A 12 6.55 8.00 -8.50
C ALA A 12 5.59 8.18 -9.69
N GLN A 13 4.40 7.57 -9.67
CA GLN A 13 3.36 7.80 -10.68
C GLN A 13 2.95 9.27 -10.77
N GLY A 14 2.70 9.91 -9.62
CA GLY A 14 2.37 11.33 -9.55
C GLY A 14 3.51 12.21 -10.06
N LEU A 15 4.75 11.89 -9.70
CA LEU A 15 5.93 12.59 -10.21
C LEU A 15 6.07 12.46 -11.73
N LEU A 16 5.96 11.25 -12.29
CA LEU A 16 6.04 11.01 -13.73
C LEU A 16 4.93 11.76 -14.48
N ALA A 17 3.72 11.79 -13.93
CA ALA A 17 2.62 12.56 -14.50
C ALA A 17 2.87 14.08 -14.46
N GLY A 18 3.45 14.60 -13.38
CA GLY A 18 3.85 16.00 -13.29
C GLY A 18 4.98 16.38 -14.25
N LEU A 19 5.95 15.48 -14.42
CA LEU A 19 7.06 15.68 -15.35
C LEU A 19 6.63 15.67 -16.82
N PHE A 20 5.46 15.12 -17.17
CA PHE A 20 4.92 15.23 -18.54
C PHE A 20 4.75 16.69 -19.00
N VAL A 21 4.64 17.66 -18.08
CA VAL A 21 4.59 19.10 -18.41
C VAL A 21 5.86 19.57 -19.14
N THR A 22 6.98 18.84 -19.07
CA THR A 22 8.20 19.14 -19.84
C THR A 22 8.09 18.82 -21.33
N GLY A 23 7.00 18.16 -21.76
CA GLY A 23 6.76 17.77 -23.15
C GLY A 23 7.38 16.43 -23.55
N ASP A 24 8.05 15.72 -22.63
CA ASP A 24 8.59 14.39 -22.90
C ASP A 24 7.49 13.32 -22.87
N ALA A 25 7.01 12.95 -24.05
CA ALA A 25 6.03 11.88 -24.23
C ALA A 25 6.55 10.49 -23.82
N GLY A 26 7.87 10.28 -23.73
CA GLY A 26 8.45 9.03 -23.22
C GLY A 26 8.06 8.75 -21.76
N LEU A 27 7.81 9.79 -20.98
CA LEU A 27 7.37 9.67 -19.59
C LEU A 27 5.97 9.06 -19.45
N LEU A 28 5.09 9.21 -20.44
CA LEU A 28 3.78 8.54 -20.47
C LEU A 28 3.91 7.03 -20.67
N THR A 29 4.86 6.60 -21.48
CA THR A 29 5.16 5.16 -21.66
C THR A 29 5.67 4.56 -20.36
N VAL A 30 6.60 5.24 -19.68
CA VAL A 30 7.10 4.82 -18.37
C VAL A 30 5.98 4.84 -17.33
N HIS A 31 5.15 5.89 -17.30
CA HIS A 31 4.00 5.99 -16.42
C HIS A 31 3.05 4.80 -16.61
N SER A 32 2.73 4.43 -17.84
CA SER A 32 1.89 3.27 -18.14
C SER A 32 2.50 1.95 -17.65
N ALA A 33 3.79 1.72 -17.92
CA ALA A 33 4.48 0.51 -17.48
C ALA A 33 4.56 0.38 -15.95
N VAL A 34 4.82 1.50 -15.26
CA VAL A 34 4.82 1.56 -13.80
C VAL A 34 3.41 1.36 -13.25
N GLY A 35 2.37 1.88 -13.90
CA GLY A 35 0.97 1.65 -13.53
C GLY A 35 0.58 0.18 -13.59
N GLY A 36 0.99 -0.53 -14.64
CA GLY A 36 0.80 -1.98 -14.74
C GLY A 36 1.52 -2.73 -13.62
N THR A 37 2.79 -2.42 -13.38
CA THR A 37 3.57 -3.02 -12.28
C THR A 37 2.96 -2.72 -10.91
N LEU A 38 2.46 -1.51 -10.69
CA LEU A 38 1.80 -1.09 -9.46
C LEU A 38 0.54 -1.93 -9.18
N SER A 39 -0.22 -2.32 -10.20
CA SER A 39 -1.38 -3.22 -10.04
C SER A 39 -0.99 -4.61 -9.53
N VAL A 40 0.12 -5.16 -10.02
CA VAL A 40 0.67 -6.43 -9.54
C VAL A 40 1.10 -6.31 -8.09
N VAL A 41 1.82 -5.22 -7.73
CA VAL A 41 2.21 -4.96 -6.33
C VAL A 41 0.98 -4.83 -5.44
N ALA A 42 -0.09 -4.17 -5.89
CA ALA A 42 -1.35 -4.06 -5.14
C ALA A 42 -2.00 -5.44 -4.89
N ALA A 43 -2.04 -6.30 -5.91
CA ALA A 43 -2.55 -7.66 -5.77
C ALA A 43 -1.72 -8.49 -4.77
N VAL A 44 -0.39 -8.40 -4.87
CA VAL A 44 0.53 -9.03 -3.90
C VAL A 44 0.30 -8.49 -2.49
N GLN A 45 0.04 -7.19 -2.35
CA GLN A 45 -0.26 -6.59 -1.05
C GLN A 45 -1.56 -7.12 -0.44
N VAL A 46 -2.62 -7.33 -1.24
CA VAL A 46 -3.86 -7.98 -0.77
C VAL A 46 -3.58 -9.39 -0.26
N ILE A 47 -2.81 -10.18 -1.02
CA ILE A 47 -2.43 -11.54 -0.61
C ILE A 47 -1.64 -11.50 0.71
N ALA A 48 -0.64 -10.61 0.80
CA ALA A 48 0.16 -10.44 2.01
C ALA A 48 -0.70 -10.05 3.22
N ALA A 49 -1.67 -9.14 3.06
CA ALA A 49 -2.59 -8.74 4.13
C ALA A 49 -3.48 -9.89 4.62
N VAL A 50 -3.94 -10.75 3.71
CA VAL A 50 -4.72 -11.95 4.07
C VAL A 50 -3.85 -12.97 4.81
N LEU A 51 -2.61 -13.18 4.34
CA LEU A 51 -1.67 -14.11 4.98
C LEU A 51 -1.25 -13.62 6.37
N ASP A 52 -0.97 -12.33 6.55
CA ASP A 52 -0.65 -11.73 7.85
C ASP A 52 -1.79 -11.95 8.86
N ARG A 53 -3.04 -11.65 8.46
CA ARG A 53 -4.20 -11.92 9.32
C ARG A 53 -4.32 -13.39 9.70
N ARG A 54 -4.11 -14.31 8.75
CA ARG A 54 -4.15 -15.76 9.03
C ARG A 54 -3.03 -16.18 9.98
N GLY A 55 -1.82 -15.62 9.81
CA GLY A 55 -0.68 -15.86 10.69
C GLY A 55 -0.96 -15.40 12.13
N ARG A 56 -1.40 -14.15 12.30
CA ARG A 56 -1.77 -13.58 13.61
C ARG A 56 -2.89 -14.37 14.29
N ALA A 57 -3.94 -14.74 13.55
CA ALA A 57 -5.04 -15.53 14.09
C ALA A 57 -4.59 -16.91 14.59
N ARG A 58 -3.69 -17.59 13.86
CA ARG A 58 -3.11 -18.88 14.30
C ARG A 58 -2.22 -18.74 15.54
N ALA A 59 -1.56 -17.58 15.69
CA ALA A 59 -0.74 -17.26 16.86
C ALA A 59 -1.55 -16.72 18.05
N GLY A 60 -2.89 -16.67 17.97
CA GLY A 60 -3.75 -16.10 19.01
C GLY A 60 -3.60 -14.58 19.19
N GLN A 61 -2.95 -13.90 18.24
CA GLN A 61 -2.75 -12.45 18.28
C GLN A 61 -3.97 -11.71 17.71
N PRO A 62 -4.24 -10.47 18.16
CA PRO A 62 -5.27 -9.63 17.55
C PRO A 62 -5.04 -9.47 16.04
N ALA A 63 -6.03 -9.86 15.24
CA ALA A 63 -5.94 -9.89 13.78
C ALA A 63 -7.08 -9.09 13.14
N GLY A 64 -6.85 -7.79 12.94
CA GLY A 64 -7.80 -6.88 12.32
C GLY A 64 -8.05 -7.15 10.83
N ARG A 65 -9.17 -6.65 10.29
CA ARG A 65 -9.45 -6.68 8.83
C ARG A 65 -9.02 -5.39 8.11
N ARG A 66 -8.54 -4.39 8.86
CA ARG A 66 -8.23 -3.05 8.35
C ARG A 66 -7.22 -3.08 7.21
N LEU A 67 -6.12 -3.82 7.37
CA LEU A 67 -5.08 -3.93 6.35
C LEU A 67 -5.60 -4.57 5.05
N ILE A 68 -6.48 -5.57 5.16
CA ILE A 68 -7.12 -6.21 4.01
C ILE A 68 -8.01 -5.20 3.29
N VAL A 69 -8.86 -4.48 4.01
CA VAL A 69 -9.75 -3.46 3.43
C VAL A 69 -8.97 -2.38 2.70
N LEU A 70 -7.92 -1.82 3.32
CA LEU A 70 -7.08 -0.81 2.69
C LEU A 70 -6.34 -1.35 1.46
N SER A 71 -5.86 -2.60 1.50
CA SER A 71 -5.16 -3.21 0.37
C SER A 71 -6.10 -3.51 -0.81
N VAL A 72 -7.33 -3.95 -0.53
CA VAL A 72 -8.36 -4.16 -1.56
C VAL A 72 -8.77 -2.83 -2.17
N LEU A 73 -8.98 -1.79 -1.34
CA LEU A 73 -9.29 -0.45 -1.82
C LEU A 73 -8.18 0.08 -2.73
N ALA A 74 -6.91 -0.06 -2.31
CA ALA A 74 -5.76 0.31 -3.12
C ALA A 74 -5.75 -0.41 -4.48
N LEU A 75 -5.99 -1.73 -4.51
CA LEU A 75 -6.07 -2.50 -5.75
C LEU A 75 -7.20 -2.01 -6.67
N VAL A 76 -8.41 -1.82 -6.14
CA VAL A 76 -9.55 -1.33 -6.92
C VAL A 76 -9.26 0.05 -7.50
N MET A 77 -8.69 0.95 -6.70
CA MET A 77 -8.32 2.28 -7.16
C MET A 77 -7.23 2.22 -8.24
N THR A 78 -6.20 1.39 -8.10
CA THR A 78 -5.16 1.22 -9.12
C THR A 78 -5.72 0.67 -10.43
N VAL A 79 -6.61 -0.33 -10.38
CA VAL A 79 -7.26 -0.84 -11.60
C VAL A 79 -8.15 0.24 -12.23
N GLY A 80 -8.90 0.98 -11.41
CA GLY A 80 -9.68 2.13 -11.87
C GLY A 80 -8.82 3.22 -12.51
N GLN A 81 -7.65 3.50 -11.96
CA GLN A 81 -6.67 4.45 -12.52
C GLN A 81 -6.21 4.03 -13.92
N ILE A 82 -5.90 2.74 -14.11
CA ILE A 82 -5.53 2.21 -15.42
C ILE A 82 -6.67 2.41 -16.42
N GLY A 83 -7.90 2.05 -16.03
CA GLY A 83 -9.09 2.26 -16.88
C GLY A 83 -9.30 3.72 -17.27
N LEU A 84 -9.23 4.65 -16.31
CA LEU A 84 -9.37 6.08 -16.55
C LEU A 84 -8.23 6.64 -17.41
N GLY A 85 -7.01 6.15 -17.21
CA GLY A 85 -5.83 6.53 -18.01
C GLY A 85 -6.00 6.09 -19.47
N MET A 86 -6.44 4.86 -19.71
CA MET A 86 -6.73 4.35 -21.05
C MET A 86 -7.89 5.10 -21.73
N ALA A 87 -8.90 5.47 -20.96
CA ALA A 87 -10.04 6.28 -21.43
C ALA A 87 -9.71 7.78 -21.53
N ARG A 88 -8.50 8.21 -21.14
CA ARG A 88 -8.03 9.60 -21.16
C ARG A 88 -8.92 10.56 -20.34
N VAL A 89 -9.55 10.06 -19.28
CA VAL A 89 -10.43 10.87 -18.41
C VAL A 89 -9.58 11.48 -17.28
N VAL A 90 -8.93 12.60 -17.61
CA VAL A 90 -7.80 13.16 -16.83
C VAL A 90 -8.18 13.62 -15.42
N ALA A 91 -9.25 14.40 -15.26
CA ALA A 91 -9.61 14.97 -13.96
C ALA A 91 -9.84 13.90 -12.87
N PRO A 92 -10.77 12.93 -13.03
CA PRO A 92 -10.96 11.87 -12.04
C PRO A 92 -9.72 10.95 -11.92
N HIS A 93 -8.93 10.78 -13.00
CA HIS A 93 -7.67 10.05 -12.92
C HIS A 93 -6.73 10.73 -11.90
N MET A 94 -6.49 12.03 -12.02
CA MET A 94 -5.65 12.78 -11.08
C MET A 94 -6.14 12.69 -9.63
N PHE A 95 -7.44 12.92 -9.39
CA PHE A 95 -8.00 12.89 -8.03
C PHE A 95 -7.84 11.52 -7.38
N ILE A 96 -8.22 10.44 -8.08
CA ILE A 96 -8.11 9.08 -7.55
C ILE A 96 -6.62 8.71 -7.34
N GLY A 97 -5.70 9.20 -8.17
CA GLY A 97 -4.26 8.99 -7.97
C GLY A 97 -3.77 9.56 -6.62
N VAL A 98 -4.15 10.80 -6.31
CA VAL A 98 -3.81 11.44 -5.01
C VAL A 98 -4.48 10.69 -3.85
N THR A 99 -5.74 10.32 -3.98
CA THR A 99 -6.43 9.54 -2.94
C THR A 99 -5.79 8.16 -2.74
N THR A 100 -5.30 7.52 -3.81
CA THR A 100 -4.58 6.24 -3.74
C THR A 100 -3.30 6.38 -2.91
N ALA A 101 -2.57 7.49 -3.06
CA ALA A 101 -1.39 7.77 -2.25
C ALA A 101 -1.74 7.90 -0.75
N ALA A 102 -2.84 8.56 -0.41
CA ALA A 102 -3.30 8.66 0.98
C ALA A 102 -3.68 7.29 1.56
N VAL A 103 -4.39 6.45 0.79
CA VAL A 103 -4.70 5.06 1.19
C VAL A 103 -3.42 4.24 1.40
N ALA A 104 -2.42 4.40 0.52
CA ALA A 104 -1.13 3.74 0.65
C ALA A 104 -0.38 4.16 1.93
N MET A 105 -0.41 5.45 2.28
CA MET A 105 0.16 5.97 3.53
C MET A 105 -0.53 5.35 4.76
N LEU A 106 -1.86 5.27 4.76
CA LEU A 106 -2.62 4.66 5.84
C LEU A 106 -2.31 3.17 5.99
N ALA A 107 -2.19 2.44 4.88
CA ALA A 107 -1.82 1.03 4.90
C ALA A 107 -0.41 0.83 5.48
N LEU A 108 0.55 1.67 5.07
CA LEU A 108 1.90 1.63 5.62
C LEU A 108 1.93 1.97 7.12
N LEU A 109 1.21 3.01 7.55
CA LEU A 109 1.10 3.39 8.95
C LEU A 109 0.56 2.23 9.80
N LEU A 110 -0.47 1.53 9.30
CA LEU A 110 -1.03 0.38 9.99
C LEU A 110 0.01 -0.75 10.13
N VAL A 111 0.75 -1.06 9.07
CA VAL A 111 1.85 -2.05 9.12
C VAL A 111 2.91 -1.64 10.15
N LEU A 112 3.27 -0.37 10.22
CA LEU A 112 4.31 0.13 11.14
C LEU A 112 3.87 0.18 12.61
N THR A 113 2.57 0.28 12.87
CA THR A 113 2.00 0.38 14.22
C THR A 113 1.57 -0.98 14.78
N GLU A 114 0.99 -1.86 13.95
CA GLU A 114 0.56 -3.20 14.37
C GLU A 114 1.73 -4.18 14.57
N ASN A 115 2.93 -3.86 14.08
CA ASN A 115 4.14 -4.67 14.30
C ASN A 115 4.88 -4.39 15.62
N ARG A 116 4.41 -3.43 16.45
CA ARG A 116 5.10 -3.03 17.69
C ARG A 116 4.72 -3.84 18.93
N TRP A 117 3.86 -4.85 18.82
CA TRP A 117 3.51 -5.73 19.94
C TRP A 117 4.60 -6.78 20.18
N ILE A 118 5.70 -6.38 20.81
CA ILE A 118 6.60 -7.30 21.52
C ILE A 118 6.21 -7.20 23.00
N PRO A 119 5.56 -8.21 23.60
CA PRO A 119 5.42 -8.24 25.04
C PRO A 119 6.82 -8.37 25.64
N VAL A 120 7.28 -7.32 26.33
CA VAL A 120 8.45 -7.44 27.20
C VAL A 120 8.10 -8.48 28.25
N GLN A 121 8.73 -9.66 28.19
CA GLN A 121 8.61 -10.68 29.22
C GLN A 121 9.22 -10.14 30.51
N VAL A 122 8.43 -9.49 31.34
CA VAL A 122 8.78 -9.11 32.71
C VAL A 122 8.76 -10.39 33.56
N SER A 123 9.67 -11.33 33.27
CA SER A 123 9.77 -12.62 33.97
C SER A 123 10.99 -12.71 34.89
N GLY A 124 11.84 -11.69 34.93
CA GLY A 124 13.07 -11.69 35.74
C GLY A 124 13.00 -11.02 37.11
N LEU A 125 12.06 -10.10 37.36
CA LEU A 125 12.10 -9.24 38.56
C LEU A 125 11.45 -9.85 39.82
N ALA A 126 10.83 -11.03 39.72
CA ALA A 126 10.17 -11.67 40.86
C ALA A 126 11.04 -12.71 41.59
N GLN A 127 12.25 -13.00 41.10
CA GLN A 127 13.13 -14.02 41.71
C GLN A 127 14.22 -13.46 42.63
N GLU A 128 14.48 -12.15 42.65
CA GLU A 128 15.55 -11.57 43.50
C GLU A 128 15.09 -11.13 44.91
N VAL A 129 13.82 -11.36 45.29
CA VAL A 129 13.28 -10.95 46.62
C VAL A 129 13.01 -12.17 47.52
N ARG A 130 13.83 -13.22 47.45
CA ARG A 130 13.77 -14.34 48.41
C ARG A 130 15.12 -14.66 49.00
#